data_AF-A0A0Q4KSL9-F1
#
_entry.id   AF-A0A0Q4KSL9-F1
#
_cell.length_a   1.000
_cell.length_b   1.000
_cell.length_c   1.000
_cell.angle_alpha   90.00
_cell.angle_beta   90.00
_cell.angle_gamma   90.00
#
_symmetry.space_group_name_H-M   'P 1'
#
loop_
_entity.id
_entity.type
_entity.pdbx_description
1 polymer ?
#
loop_
_entity_poly.entity_id
_entity_poly.type
_entity_poly.pdbx_seq_one_letter_code
_entity_poly.pdbx_strand_id
1 'polypeptide(L)'
;MKHESIRSGKRLSVNLSIDSGIVAAAKEAGVNLSKISEGALAIAAREAQDARWKEENRDWIDAHRNWVDANALPLEKYRLF
;
A
#
# COMPACT_ATOMS: atom_id res chain seq x y z
N MET A 1 6.07 11.98 2.35
CA MET A 1 5.77 10.73 3.05
C MET A 1 6.73 9.67 2.56
N LYS A 2 7.57 9.12 3.44
CA LYS A 2 8.35 7.93 3.07
C LYS A 2 7.40 6.74 3.12
N HIS A 3 6.56 6.57 2.09
CA HIS A 3 6.15 5.22 1.77
C HIS A 3 7.48 4.51 1.55
N GLU A 4 7.80 3.54 2.39
CA GLU A 4 8.95 2.69 2.15
C GLU A 4 8.59 1.88 0.90
N SER A 5 8.75 2.53 -0.25
CA SER A 5 8.37 2.00 -1.55
C SER A 5 9.02 0.64 -1.62
N ILE A 6 8.22 -0.40 -1.83
CA ILE A 6 8.71 -1.76 -2.05
C ILE A 6 9.82 -1.63 -3.11
N ARG A 7 11.08 -1.69 -2.66
CA ARG A 7 12.21 -1.44 -3.55
C ARG A 7 12.30 -2.64 -4.46
N SER A 8 12.38 -2.39 -5.77
CA SER A 8 12.61 -3.46 -6.73
C SER A 8 13.91 -4.17 -6.37
N GLY A 9 13.81 -5.46 -6.06
CA GLY A 9 14.93 -6.32 -5.70
C GLY A 9 15.04 -7.52 -6.62
N LYS A 10 16.04 -8.37 -6.38
CA LYS A 10 16.16 -9.65 -7.09
C LYS A 10 14.96 -10.53 -6.73
N ARG A 11 14.30 -11.14 -7.74
CA ARG A 11 13.23 -12.11 -7.50
C ARG A 11 13.77 -13.31 -6.72
N LEU A 12 13.06 -13.67 -5.66
CA LEU A 12 13.35 -14.84 -4.84
C LEU A 12 12.26 -15.87 -5.05
N SER A 13 12.65 -17.14 -5.17
CA SER A 13 11.69 -18.24 -5.16
C SER A 13 11.23 -18.48 -3.73
N VAL A 14 9.92 -18.49 -3.52
CA VAL A 14 9.29 -18.78 -2.24
C VAL A 14 8.36 -19.99 -2.40
N ASN A 15 8.31 -20.86 -1.40
CA ASN A 15 7.39 -21.98 -1.38
C ASN A 15 6.11 -21.55 -0.66
N LEU A 16 4.97 -21.61 -1.35
CA LEU A 16 3.65 -21.32 -0.81
C LEU A 16 2.64 -22.39 -1.23
N SER A 17 1.66 -22.63 -0.39
CA SER A 17 0.53 -23.53 -0.70
C SER A 17 -0.62 -22.69 -1.26
N ILE A 18 -1.12 -23.06 -2.44
CA ILE A 18 -2.28 -22.47 -3.08
C ILE A 18 -3.27 -23.60 -3.35
N ASP A 19 -4.56 -23.31 -3.24
CA ASP A 19 -5.63 -24.23 -3.62
C ASP A 19 -5.42 -24.79 -5.03
N SER A 20 -5.59 -26.11 -5.17
CA SER A 20 -5.33 -26.81 -6.43
C SER A 20 -6.31 -26.43 -7.53
N GLY A 21 -7.56 -26.11 -7.18
CA GLY A 21 -8.58 -25.64 -8.11
C GLY A 21 -8.24 -24.28 -8.69
N ILE A 22 -7.75 -23.35 -7.86
CA ILE A 22 -7.26 -22.04 -8.31
C ILE A 22 -6.09 -22.20 -9.29
N VAL A 23 -5.12 -23.07 -8.96
CA VAL A 23 -3.96 -23.32 -9.83
C VAL A 23 -4.39 -23.93 -11.17
N ALA A 24 -5.34 -24.87 -11.16
CA ALA A 24 -5.88 -25.48 -12.37
C ALA A 24 -6.57 -24.45 -13.27
N ALA A 25 -7.52 -23.69 -12.71
CA ALA A 25 -8.24 -22.65 -13.45
C ALA A 25 -7.29 -21.59 -14.04
N ALA A 26 -6.26 -21.19 -13.29
CA ALA A 26 -5.27 -20.24 -13.76
C ALA A 26 -4.42 -20.78 -14.93
N LYS A 27 -4.04 -22.06 -14.87
CA LYS A 27 -3.32 -22.73 -15.97
C LYS A 27 -4.19 -22.83 -17.22
N GLU A 28 -5.45 -23.23 -17.07
CA GLU A 28 -6.42 -23.31 -18.18
C GLU A 28 -6.63 -21.94 -18.84
N ALA A 29 -6.71 -20.88 -18.04
CA ALA A 29 -6.83 -19.51 -18.53
C ALA A 29 -5.52 -18.93 -19.11
N GLY A 30 -4.41 -19.67 -19.04
CA GLY A 30 -3.11 -19.23 -19.55
C GLY A 30 -2.49 -18.05 -18.79
N VAL A 31 -2.90 -17.80 -17.54
CA VAL A 31 -2.38 -16.66 -16.77
C VAL A 31 -1.02 -16.97 -16.13
N ASN A 32 -0.14 -15.96 -16.09
CA ASN A 32 1.16 -16.09 -15.44
C ASN A 32 1.01 -15.96 -13.91
N LEU A 33 0.93 -17.10 -13.23
CA LEU A 33 0.74 -17.18 -11.79
C LEU A 33 1.75 -16.35 -11.00
N SER A 34 3.03 -16.40 -11.37
CA SER A 34 4.09 -15.64 -10.68
C SER A 34 3.88 -14.13 -10.80
N LYS A 35 3.55 -13.64 -12.00
CA LYS A 35 3.32 -12.21 -12.23
C LYS A 35 2.07 -11.69 -11.49
N ILE A 36 1.00 -12.48 -11.49
CA ILE A 36 -0.24 -12.12 -10.79
C ILE A 36 -0.01 -12.12 -9.27
N SER A 37 0.62 -13.16 -8.73
CA SER A 37 0.95 -13.24 -7.30
C SER A 37 1.87 -12.10 -6.85
N GLU A 38 2.88 -11.74 -7.65
CA GLU A 38 3.77 -10.61 -7.37
C GLU A 38 2.98 -9.29 -7.27
N GLY A 39 2.08 -9.02 -8.22
CA GLY A 39 1.22 -7.83 -8.20
C GLY A 39 0.25 -7.80 -7.02
N ALA A 40 -0.42 -8.92 -6.74
CA ALA A 40 -1.34 -9.03 -5.62
C ALA A 40 -0.64 -8.82 -4.27
N LEU A 41 0.54 -9.42 -4.09
CA LEU A 41 1.35 -9.24 -2.88
C LEU A 41 1.81 -7.79 -2.71
N ALA A 42 2.19 -7.11 -3.79
CA ALA A 42 2.59 -5.70 -3.73
C ALA A 42 1.45 -4.78 -3.29
N ILE A 43 0.23 -5.04 -3.75
CA ILE A 43 -0.98 -4.29 -3.33
C ILE A 43 -1.25 -4.56 -1.85
N ALA A 44 -1.35 -5.83 -1.45
CA ALA A 44 -1.64 -6.19 -0.06
C ALA A 44 -0.58 -5.66 0.92
N ALA A 45 0.70 -5.70 0.54
CA ALA A 45 1.79 -5.15 1.36
C ALA A 45 1.69 -3.63 1.52
N ARG A 46 1.34 -2.91 0.44
CA ARG A 46 1.10 -1.45 0.50
C ARG A 46 -0.02 -1.12 1.45
N GLU A 47 -1.17 -1.78 1.32
CA GLU A 47 -2.34 -1.55 2.18
C GLU A 47 -2.01 -1.81 3.65
N ALA A 48 -1.28 -2.88 3.94
CA ALA A 48 -0.84 -3.20 5.29
C ALA A 48 0.13 -2.13 5.86
N GLN A 49 1.08 -1.65 5.05
CA GLN A 49 1.99 -0.57 5.45
C GLN A 49 1.23 0.73 5.70
N ASP A 50 0.30 1.10 4.83
CA ASP A 50 -0.49 2.31 4.97
C ASP A 50 -1.40 2.25 6.20
N ALA A 51 -1.97 1.08 6.51
CA ALA A 51 -2.75 0.86 7.72
C ALA A 51 -1.90 1.06 8.99
N ARG A 52 -0.70 0.45 9.04
CA ARG A 52 0.25 0.63 10.15
C ARG A 52 0.68 2.08 10.30
N TRP A 53 1.00 2.75 9.19
CA TRP A 53 1.41 4.15 9.22
C TRP A 53 0.31 5.04 9.82
N LYS A 54 -0.96 4.83 9.44
CA LYS A 54 -2.10 5.57 10.00
C LYS A 54 -2.23 5.37 11.50
N GLU A 55 -2.00 4.15 11.99
CA GLU A 55 -2.05 3.84 13.42
C GLU A 55 -0.90 4.55 14.17
N GLU A 56 0.33 4.41 13.67
CA GLU A 56 1.52 5.03 14.27
C GLU A 56 1.48 6.56 14.28
N ASN A 57 0.83 7.16 13.27
CA ASN A 57 0.80 8.62 13.10
C ASN A 57 -0.52 9.23 13.54
N ARG A 58 -1.43 8.46 14.15
CA ARG A 58 -2.77 8.94 14.54
C ARG A 58 -2.68 10.19 15.42
N ASP A 59 -1.86 10.14 16.46
CA ASP A 59 -1.73 11.25 17.42
C ASP A 59 -1.13 12.49 16.75
N TRP A 60 -0.18 12.32 15.82
CA TRP A 60 0.37 13.41 15.03
C TRP A 60 -0.66 14.01 14.08
N ILE A 61 -1.45 13.17 13.40
CA ILE A 61 -2.54 13.60 12.51
C ILE A 61 -3.56 14.40 13.30
N ASP A 62 -3.96 13.95 14.48
CA ASP A 62 -4.94 14.64 15.31
C ASP A 62 -4.39 15.94 15.89
N ALA A 63 -3.13 15.96 16.34
CA ALA A 63 -2.45 17.20 16.73
C ALA A 63 -2.37 18.21 15.58
N HIS A 64 -2.07 17.74 14.37
CA HIS A 64 -2.02 18.59 13.18
C HIS A 64 -3.41 19.11 12.78
N ARG A 65 -4.46 18.28 12.85
CA ARG A 65 -5.85 18.68 12.63
C ARG A 65 -6.27 19.80 13.59
N ASN A 66 -6.04 19.59 14.89
CA ASN A 66 -6.35 20.60 15.91
C ASN A 66 -5.62 21.92 15.65
N TRP A 67 -4.36 21.85 15.20
CA TRP A 67 -3.61 23.05 14.86
C TRP A 67 -4.19 23.78 13.65
N VAL A 68 -4.56 23.06 12.59
CA VAL A 68 -5.20 23.65 11.39
C VAL A 68 -6.55 24.28 11.74
N ASP A 69 -7.37 23.61 12.55
CA ASP A 69 -8.67 24.15 12.98
C ASP A 69 -8.51 25.45 13.78
N ALA A 70 -7.47 25.54 14.61
CA ALA A 70 -7.20 26.73 15.42
C ALA A 70 -6.55 27.88 14.62
N ASN A 71 -5.76 27.59 13.59
CA ASN A 71 -4.90 28.58 12.92
C ASN A 71 -5.31 28.87 11.46
N ALA A 72 -6.35 28.21 10.95
CA ALA A 72 -6.70 28.11 9.54
C ALA A 72 -5.53 27.58 8.69
N LEU A 73 -5.76 27.40 7.39
CA LEU A 73 -4.71 26.92 6.49
C LEU A 73 -3.67 28.04 6.24
N PRO A 74 -2.39 27.86 6.63
CA PRO A 74 -1.41 28.95 6.63
C PRO A 74 -1.14 29.59 5.27
N LEU A 75 -1.35 28.81 4.20
CA LEU A 75 -1.10 29.20 2.82
C LEU A 75 -2.39 29.44 2.02
N GLU A 76 -3.55 29.45 2.67
CA GLU A 76 -4.85 29.63 2.00
C GLU A 76 -4.92 30.92 1.20
N LYS A 77 -4.32 32.00 1.72
CA LYS A 77 -4.19 33.31 1.04
C LYS A 77 -3.43 33.28 -0.29
N TYR A 78 -2.73 32.20 -0.62
CA TYR A 78 -1.98 32.04 -1.87
C TYR A 78 -2.56 30.95 -2.79
N ARG A 79 -3.71 30.35 -2.44
CA ARG A 79 -4.37 29.36 -3.29
C ARG A 79 -4.94 30.04 -4.53
N LEU A 80 -4.28 29.86 -5.67
CA LEU A 80 -4.82 30.17 -6.99
C LEU A 80 -5.83 29.07 -7.36
N PHE A 81 -7.00 29.49 -7.84
CA PHE A 81 -8.18 28.69 -8.19
C PHE A 81 -7.88 27.41 -8.99
#